data_AF-A0A2V5USR6-F1
#
_entry.id   AF-A0A2V5USR6-F1
#
_cell.length_a   1.000
_cell.length_b   1.000
_cell.length_c   1.000
_cell.angle_alpha   90.00
_cell.angle_beta   90.00
_cell.angle_gamma   90.00
#
_symmetry.space_group_name_H-M   'P 1'
#
loop_
_entity.id
_entity.type
_entity.pdbx_description
1 polymer ?
#
loop_
_entity_poly.entity_id
_entity_poly.type
_entity_poly.pdbx_seq_one_letter_code
_entity_poly.pdbx_strand_id
1 'polypeptide(L)'
;MNEVHDEKLSQLVSLGGWLRGTEVLTSVVKEHFSADGAELLHQPDLLSYFQTRLQAMPEFNLPIIHEIQDALGEVKPLIDVGDRHIPPESVKKVNDITTRLDHGIVTRD
;
A
#
# COMPACT_ATOMS: atom_id res chain seq x y z
N MET A 1 -27.65 2.70 9.14
CA MET A 1 -27.27 1.84 8.00
C MET A 1 -26.35 2.56 7.02
N ASN A 2 -26.52 3.86 6.73
CA ASN A 2 -25.60 4.61 5.86
C ASN A 2 -24.21 4.83 6.48
N GLU A 3 -24.14 5.12 7.77
CA GLU A 3 -22.85 5.41 8.46
C GLU A 3 -21.83 4.27 8.33
N VAL A 4 -22.26 3.01 8.43
CA VAL A 4 -21.38 1.84 8.29
C VAL A 4 -20.88 1.69 6.86
N HIS A 5 -21.69 2.03 5.86
CA HIS A 5 -21.28 2.00 4.46
C HIS A 5 -20.30 3.13 4.15
N ASP A 6 -20.57 4.34 4.64
CA ASP A 6 -19.70 5.50 4.50
C ASP A 6 -18.34 5.27 5.17
N GLU A 7 -18.33 4.65 6.36
CA GLU A 7 -17.10 4.25 7.05
C GLU A 7 -16.28 3.30 6.18
N LYS A 8 -16.89 2.24 5.64
CA LYS A 8 -16.19 1.26 4.79
C LYS A 8 -15.61 1.90 3.52
N LEU A 9 -16.38 2.76 2.85
CA LEU A 9 -15.90 3.51 1.69
C LEU A 9 -14.72 4.44 2.06
N SER A 10 -14.77 5.11 3.21
CA SER A 10 -13.67 5.97 3.67
C SER A 10 -12.37 5.19 3.90
N GLN A 11 -12.45 3.93 4.32
CA GLN A 11 -11.27 3.07 4.45
C GLN A 11 -10.68 2.71 3.08
N LEU A 12 -11.51 2.41 2.08
CA LEU A 12 -11.05 2.13 0.72
C LEU A 12 -10.39 3.37 0.09
N VAL A 13 -10.95 4.56 0.34
CA VAL A 13 -10.33 5.84 -0.09
C VAL A 13 -8.98 6.04 0.60
N SER A 14 -8.89 5.78 1.90
CA SER A 14 -7.64 5.90 2.65
C SER A 14 -6.57 4.93 2.14
N LEU A 15 -6.95 3.69 1.82
CA LEU A 15 -6.08 2.69 1.20
C LEU A 15 -5.60 3.13 -0.18
N GLY A 16 -6.50 3.63 -1.03
CA GLY A 16 -6.13 4.17 -2.34
C GLY A 16 -5.16 5.34 -2.25
N GLY A 17 -5.40 6.26 -1.31
CA GLY A 17 -4.50 7.38 -1.02
C GLY A 17 -3.11 6.92 -0.56
N TRP A 18 -3.04 5.89 0.30
CA TRP A 18 -1.77 5.33 0.73
C TRP A 18 -1.01 4.63 -0.41
N LEU A 19 -1.69 3.83 -1.24
CA LEU A 19 -1.09 3.16 -2.39
C LEU A 19 -0.47 4.16 -3.35
N ARG A 20 -1.24 5.18 -3.75
CA ARG A 20 -0.77 6.22 -4.67
C ARG A 20 0.32 7.08 -4.04
N GLY A 21 0.17 7.47 -2.77
CA GLY A 21 1.20 8.22 -2.06
C GLY A 21 2.53 7.48 -1.96
N THR A 22 2.46 6.16 -1.73
CA THR A 22 3.64 5.28 -1.65
C THR A 22 4.29 5.11 -3.02
N GLU A 23 3.52 4.91 -4.09
CA GLU A 23 4.04 4.91 -5.47
C GLU A 23 4.80 6.20 -5.78
N VAL A 24 4.21 7.36 -5.50
CA VAL A 24 4.85 8.66 -5.79
C VAL A 24 6.11 8.84 -4.95
N LEU A 25 6.04 8.59 -3.64
CA LEU A 25 7.19 8.72 -2.74
C LEU A 25 8.35 7.84 -3.20
N THR A 26 8.07 6.56 -3.45
CA THR A 26 9.10 5.60 -3.88
C THR A 26 9.65 5.93 -5.27
N SER A 27 8.87 6.57 -6.15
CA SER A 27 9.37 7.04 -7.46
C SER A 27 10.44 8.14 -7.33
N VAL A 28 10.27 9.06 -6.37
CA VAL A 28 11.23 10.12 -6.08
C VAL A 28 12.45 9.55 -5.36
N VAL A 29 12.23 8.71 -4.34
CA VAL A 29 13.33 8.11 -3.57
C VAL A 29 14.17 7.19 -4.45
N LYS A 30 13.61 6.44 -5.40
CA LYS A 30 14.42 5.54 -6.24
C LYS A 30 15.26 6.28 -7.30
N GLU A 31 14.83 7.45 -7.77
CA GLU A 31 15.57 8.24 -8.78
C GLU A 31 16.88 8.80 -8.18
N HIS A 32 16.80 9.29 -6.94
CA HIS A 32 17.95 9.69 -6.14
C HIS A 32 17.80 9.13 -4.73
N PHE A 33 18.41 7.97 -4.49
CA PHE A 33 18.26 7.27 -3.21
C PHE A 33 18.52 8.17 -2.00
N SER A 34 17.52 8.29 -1.14
CA SER A 34 17.55 9.00 0.13
C SER A 34 17.14 8.05 1.24
N ALA A 35 18.05 7.82 2.20
CA ALA A 35 17.74 6.99 3.37
C ALA A 35 16.60 7.60 4.19
N ASP A 36 16.66 8.90 4.50
CA ASP A 36 15.60 9.62 5.22
C ASP A 36 14.25 9.54 4.48
N GLY A 37 14.27 9.61 3.14
CA GLY A 37 13.07 9.43 2.31
C GLY A 37 12.54 8.00 2.33
N ALA A 38 13.42 7.00 2.35
CA ALA A 38 13.04 5.60 2.47
C ALA A 38 12.40 5.30 3.84
N GLU A 39 12.90 5.90 4.92
CA GLU A 39 12.35 5.72 6.27
C GLU A 39 10.90 6.20 6.42
N LEU A 40 10.42 7.11 5.56
CA LEU A 40 9.00 7.49 5.53
C LEU A 40 8.07 6.31 5.20
N LEU A 41 8.60 5.25 4.57
CA LEU A 41 7.86 4.02 4.26
C LEU A 41 7.70 3.09 5.47
N HIS A 42 8.45 3.30 6.55
CA HIS A 42 8.53 2.39 7.70
C HIS A 42 7.27 2.49 8.59
N GLN A 43 6.14 2.06 8.03
CA GLN A 43 4.81 2.08 8.67
C GLN A 43 4.12 0.70 8.59
N PRO A 44 4.74 -0.38 9.10
CA PRO A 44 4.24 -1.75 8.92
C PRO A 44 2.88 -2.01 9.60
N ASP A 45 2.57 -1.26 10.66
CA ASP A 45 1.27 -1.35 11.34
C ASP A 45 0.13 -0.83 10.47
N LEU A 46 0.40 0.16 9.60
CA LEU A 46 -0.60 0.69 8.68
C LEU A 46 -1.02 -0.35 7.63
N LEU A 47 -0.09 -1.18 7.16
CA LEU A 47 -0.41 -2.28 6.24
C LEU A 47 -1.24 -3.35 6.93
N SER A 48 -0.89 -3.67 8.18
CA SER A 48 -1.65 -4.62 9.01
C SER A 48 -3.08 -4.12 9.26
N TYR A 49 -3.23 -2.80 9.50
CA TYR A 49 -4.51 -2.13 9.61
C TYR A 49 -5.34 -2.28 8.33
N PHE A 50 -4.77 -1.96 7.16
CA PHE A 50 -5.48 -2.09 5.89
C PHE A 50 -5.89 -3.54 5.57
N GLN A 51 -5.02 -4.52 5.82
CA GLN A 51 -5.37 -5.93 5.66
C GLN A 51 -6.57 -6.32 6.53
N THR A 52 -6.56 -5.91 7.81
CA THR A 52 -7.66 -6.17 8.75
C THR A 52 -8.96 -5.51 8.28
N ARG A 53 -8.89 -4.27 7.78
CA ARG A 53 -10.06 -3.55 7.25
C ARG A 53 -10.65 -4.24 6.02
N LEU A 54 -9.83 -4.67 5.07
CA LEU A 54 -10.29 -5.39 3.89
C LEU A 54 -10.94 -6.73 4.25
N GLN A 55 -10.36 -7.48 5.19
CA GLN A 55 -10.95 -8.75 5.68
C GLN A 55 -12.30 -8.54 6.36
N ALA A 56 -12.52 -7.38 7.00
CA ALA A 56 -13.79 -7.02 7.64
C ALA A 56 -14.87 -6.52 6.65
N MET A 57 -14.59 -6.53 5.34
CA MET A 57 -15.52 -6.10 4.30
C MET A 57 -15.72 -7.17 3.21
N PRO A 58 -16.25 -8.35 3.58
CA PRO A 58 -16.42 -9.47 2.63
C PRO A 58 -17.38 -9.14 1.47
N GLU A 59 -18.17 -8.06 1.57
CA GLU A 59 -18.99 -7.58 0.46
C GLU A 59 -18.17 -7.04 -0.73
N PHE A 60 -16.93 -6.57 -0.50
CA PHE A 60 -16.03 -6.11 -1.57
C PHE A 60 -15.18 -7.26 -2.10
N ASN A 61 -15.84 -8.25 -2.68
CA ASN A 61 -15.21 -9.46 -3.22
C ASN A 61 -14.86 -9.29 -4.71
N LEU A 62 -13.90 -8.42 -5.00
CA LEU A 62 -13.42 -8.16 -6.36
C LEU A 62 -12.00 -8.69 -6.55
N PRO A 63 -11.60 -9.17 -7.74
CA PRO A 63 -10.24 -9.63 -8.01
C PRO A 63 -9.16 -8.62 -7.59
N ILE A 64 -9.39 -7.33 -7.86
CA ILE A 64 -8.45 -6.25 -7.48
C ILE A 64 -8.27 -6.11 -5.96
N ILE A 65 -9.30 -6.42 -5.17
CA ILE A 65 -9.20 -6.35 -3.70
C ILE A 65 -8.28 -7.46 -3.19
N HIS A 66 -8.38 -8.67 -3.75
CA HIS A 66 -7.45 -9.75 -3.42
C HIS A 66 -6.01 -9.43 -3.85
N GLU A 67 -5.84 -8.89 -5.06
CA GLU A 67 -4.51 -8.45 -5.55
C GLU A 67 -3.89 -7.40 -4.60
N ILE A 68 -4.69 -6.47 -4.08
CA ILE A 68 -4.23 -5.49 -3.08
C ILE A 68 -3.90 -6.17 -1.75
N GLN A 69 -4.70 -7.12 -1.26
CA GLN A 69 -4.42 -7.84 -0.02
C GLN A 69 -3.10 -8.61 -0.07
N ASP A 70 -2.85 -9.30 -1.17
CA ASP A 70 -1.60 -10.03 -1.41
C ASP A 70 -0.41 -9.06 -1.45
N ALA A 71 -0.55 -7.97 -2.20
CA ALA A 71 0.49 -6.94 -2.29
C ALA A 71 0.80 -6.26 -0.96
N LEU A 72 -0.19 -6.01 -0.10
CA LEU A 72 0.06 -5.51 1.27
C LEU A 72 0.90 -6.52 2.07
N GLY A 73 0.65 -7.82 1.90
CA GLY A 73 1.46 -8.88 2.50
C GLY A 73 2.89 -8.93 1.95
N GLU A 74 3.07 -8.66 0.65
CA GLU A 74 4.38 -8.58 0.02
C GLU A 74 5.18 -7.33 0.41
N VAL A 75 4.53 -6.18 0.57
CA VAL A 75 5.18 -4.91 0.91
C VAL A 75 5.60 -4.88 2.38
N LYS A 76 4.79 -5.40 3.31
CA LYS A 76 5.09 -5.35 4.74
C LYS A 76 6.52 -5.76 5.11
N PRO A 77 7.05 -6.94 4.72
CA PRO A 77 8.41 -7.33 5.09
C PRO A 77 9.51 -6.49 4.41
N LEU A 78 9.20 -5.70 3.39
CA LEU A 78 10.18 -4.82 2.71
C LEU A 78 10.42 -3.53 3.50
N ILE A 79 9.44 -3.10 4.30
CA ILE A 79 9.45 -1.88 5.10
C ILE A 79 9.54 -2.15 6.61
N ASP A 80 9.22 -3.37 7.04
CA ASP A 80 9.32 -3.83 8.43
C ASP A 80 10.72 -4.36 8.73
N VAL A 81 11.69 -3.45 8.77
CA VAL A 81 13.12 -3.77 8.85
C VAL A 81 13.70 -3.68 10.27
N GLY A 82 12.88 -3.31 11.26
CA GLY A 82 13.27 -3.05 12.65
C GLY A 82 14.18 -1.82 12.73
N ASP A 83 15.22 -1.86 13.56
CA ASP A 83 16.17 -0.75 13.70
C ASP A 83 17.14 -0.60 12.49
N ARG A 84 16.94 -1.36 11.42
CA ARG A 84 17.76 -1.27 10.19
C ARG A 84 17.15 -0.25 9.24
N HIS A 85 17.97 0.26 8.33
CA HIS A 85 17.50 1.14 7.26
C HIS A 85 16.86 0.34 6.12
N ILE A 86 15.84 0.92 5.48
CA ILE A 86 15.22 0.33 4.30
C ILE A 86 16.21 0.39 3.11
N PRO A 87 16.59 -0.75 2.50
CA PRO A 87 17.55 -0.75 1.41
C PRO A 87 16.94 -0.25 0.08
N PRO A 88 17.77 0.25 -0.87
CA PRO A 88 17.30 0.72 -2.18
C PRO A 88 16.47 -0.32 -2.95
N GLU A 89 16.85 -1.60 -2.85
CA GLU A 89 16.13 -2.69 -3.49
C GLU A 89 14.71 -2.89 -2.93
N SER A 90 14.51 -2.67 -1.62
CA SER A 90 13.17 -2.66 -1.04
C SER A 90 12.35 -1.50 -1.60
N VAL A 91 12.90 -0.29 -1.66
CA VAL A 91 12.21 0.89 -2.22
C VAL A 91 11.77 0.63 -3.66
N LYS A 92 12.67 0.09 -4.49
CA LYS A 92 12.37 -0.27 -5.88
C LYS A 92 11.25 -1.30 -5.96
N LYS A 93 11.33 -2.37 -5.17
CA LYS A 93 10.29 -3.42 -5.17
C LYS A 93 8.93 -2.91 -4.69
N VAL A 94 8.91 -2.05 -3.67
CA VAL A 94 7.67 -1.40 -3.21
C VAL A 94 7.08 -0.54 -4.34
N ASN A 95 7.90 0.25 -5.04
CA ASN A 95 7.44 1.05 -6.17
C ASN A 95 6.85 0.19 -7.29
N ASP A 96 7.52 -0.91 -7.67
CA ASP A 96 7.05 -1.80 -8.74
C ASP A 96 5.68 -2.41 -8.39
N ILE A 97 5.50 -2.83 -7.13
CA ILE A 97 4.23 -3.37 -6.63
C ILE A 97 3.13 -2.31 -6.68
N THR A 98 3.37 -1.11 -6.14
CA THR A 98 2.35 -0.07 -6.07
C THR A 98 2.02 0.52 -7.44
N THR A 99 2.99 0.63 -8.35
CA THR A 99 2.77 1.04 -9.75
C THR A 99 1.86 0.05 -10.48
N ARG A 100 2.12 -1.26 -10.34
CA ARG A 100 1.27 -2.30 -10.94
C ARG A 100 -0.17 -2.23 -10.42
N LEU A 101 -0.35 -2.03 -9.11
CA LEU A 101 -1.68 -1.89 -8.51
C LEU A 101 -2.39 -0.63 -8.97
N ASP A 102 -1.72 0.52 -9.00
CA ASP A 102 -2.29 1.79 -9.43
C ASP A 102 -2.80 1.70 -10.88
N HIS A 103 -2.00 1.11 -11.78
CA HIS A 103 -2.45 0.79 -13.13
C HIS A 103 -3.67 -0.13 -13.13
N GLY A 104 -3.67 -1.21 -12.33
CA GLY A 104 -4.79 -2.14 -12.25
C GLY A 104 -6.08 -1.52 -11.70
N ILE A 105 -5.99 -0.47 -10.88
CA ILE A 105 -7.13 0.30 -10.36
C ILE A 105 -7.69 1.24 -11.44
N VAL A 106 -6.81 1.90 -12.22
CA VAL A 106 -7.22 2.94 -13.19
C VAL A 106 -7.64 2.38 -14.55
N THR A 107 -7.12 1.22 -14.96
CA THR A 107 -7.30 0.68 -16.34
C THR A 107 -8.34 -0.42 -16.47
N ARG A 108 -8.99 -0.84 -15.38
CA ARG A 108 -10.07 -1.82 -15.43
C ARG A 108 -11.39 -1.14 -15.84
N ASP A 109 -11.71 -1.23 -17.14
CA ASP A 109 -13.05 -1.02 -17.72
C ASP A 109 -14.03 -2.14 -17.34
#